data_AF-A0A961SFT0-F1
#
_entry.id   AF-A0A961SFT0-F1
#
_cell.length_a   1.000
_cell.length_b   1.000
_cell.length_c   1.000
_cell.angle_alpha   90.00
_cell.angle_beta   90.00
_cell.angle_gamma   90.00
#
_symmetry.space_group_name_H-M   'P 1'
#
loop_
_entity.id
_entity.type
_entity.pdbx_description
1 polymer ?
#
loop_
_entity_poly.entity_id
_entity_poly.type
_entity_poly.pdbx_seq_one_letter_code
_entity_poly.pdbx_strand_id
1 'polypeptide(L)'
;MTVTPILQFGTSRFLQAHADLFISQAMTQGSALGPVTVVQSSGDPARRHRLDALAAPGGYPVLIKGIENGEAVSREERVVSIARALSTETDWPQIVEIASAEAMIILSNTGDSGWKPQAADTQPDYSQAMSYPAKLTQLLLARFRKTGLPVTVMPAELIARNGDRLRERVLELAAPLSDDFAAWVGSDVVFANSLVDRIVSEPLEPAGAVAEPYALWAIEDCPGLVLPCTHPAIQVVPDLERIEKLKLHILNLGHTYLVANWLARGGAGSPLVREQMADEGIRADLKHMYEREVLPTFEAAGYGHEAGVYVRVTLERFANPFLVHRLSDIAQNHEEKTRRRIGAFIDWSREIGSPTSRPRLTAIIEEGKHL
;
A
#
# COMPACT_ATOMS: atom_id res chain seq x y z
N MET A 1 -7.80 -13.04 -28.10
CA MET A 1 -6.94 -12.60 -26.98
C MET A 1 -7.74 -12.72 -25.69
N THR A 2 -7.14 -13.16 -24.58
CA THR A 2 -7.82 -13.34 -23.28
C THR A 2 -8.25 -12.00 -22.70
N VAL A 3 -9.55 -11.71 -22.59
CA VAL A 3 -10.07 -10.46 -22.00
C VAL A 3 -9.56 -10.31 -20.56
N THR A 4 -9.06 -9.13 -20.20
CA THR A 4 -8.55 -8.82 -18.85
C THR A 4 -9.40 -7.72 -18.19
N PRO A 5 -10.25 -8.03 -17.19
CA PRO A 5 -11.07 -7.03 -16.52
C PRO A 5 -10.30 -6.11 -15.58
N ILE A 6 -9.02 -6.38 -15.33
CA ILE A 6 -8.14 -5.57 -14.47
C ILE A 6 -6.97 -5.06 -15.30
N LEU A 7 -6.80 -3.73 -15.33
CA LEU A 7 -5.66 -3.06 -15.93
C LEU A 7 -4.79 -2.45 -14.81
N GLN A 8 -3.60 -3.00 -14.61
CA GLN A 8 -2.69 -2.60 -13.53
C GLN A 8 -1.55 -1.73 -14.06
N PHE A 9 -1.35 -0.55 -13.48
CA PHE A 9 -0.18 0.29 -13.71
C PHE A 9 0.84 0.13 -12.59
N GLY A 10 2.03 -0.33 -12.95
CA GLY A 10 3.10 -0.62 -12.00
C GLY A 10 3.51 -2.07 -12.05
N THR A 11 4.83 -2.31 -12.09
CA THR A 11 5.46 -3.64 -12.13
C THR A 11 6.31 -3.89 -10.88
N SER A 12 6.05 -3.14 -9.81
CA SER A 12 6.84 -3.18 -8.59
C SER A 12 6.71 -4.54 -7.90
N ARG A 13 7.78 -4.93 -7.19
CA ARG A 13 7.77 -6.11 -6.31
C ARG A 13 6.61 -6.11 -5.30
N PHE A 14 6.13 -4.91 -4.93
CA PHE A 14 5.01 -4.78 -4.02
C PHE A 14 3.73 -5.35 -4.61
N LEU A 15 3.32 -4.88 -5.81
CA LEU A 15 2.11 -5.40 -6.46
C LEU A 15 2.24 -6.90 -6.78
N GLN A 16 3.42 -7.34 -7.21
CA GLN A 16 3.72 -8.76 -7.46
C GLN A 16 3.46 -9.64 -6.23
N ALA A 17 3.86 -9.19 -5.04
CA ALA A 17 3.65 -9.89 -3.79
C ALA A 17 2.38 -9.47 -3.04
N HIS A 18 1.47 -8.71 -3.66
CA HIS A 18 0.27 -8.21 -3.00
C HIS A 18 -0.95 -8.42 -3.90
N ALA A 19 -1.35 -7.41 -4.69
CA ALA A 19 -2.51 -7.50 -5.56
C ALA A 19 -2.43 -8.68 -6.53
N ASP A 20 -1.30 -8.84 -7.22
CA ASP A 20 -1.14 -9.90 -8.23
C ASP A 20 -1.25 -11.29 -7.60
N LEU A 21 -0.62 -11.47 -6.43
CA LEU A 21 -0.68 -12.72 -5.66
C LEU A 21 -2.08 -13.02 -5.14
N PHE A 22 -2.78 -12.04 -4.57
CA PHE A 22 -4.14 -12.25 -4.07
C PHE A 22 -5.11 -12.62 -5.18
N ILE A 23 -5.01 -11.94 -6.33
CA ILE A 23 -5.80 -12.25 -7.51
C ILE A 23 -5.48 -13.67 -7.99
N SER A 24 -4.21 -14.08 -8.01
CA SER A 24 -3.80 -15.44 -8.40
C SER A 24 -4.39 -16.52 -7.48
N GLN A 25 -4.33 -16.28 -6.16
CA GLN A 25 -4.91 -17.19 -5.16
C GLN A 25 -6.43 -17.27 -5.29
N ALA A 26 -7.11 -16.14 -5.51
CA ALA A 26 -8.55 -16.08 -5.70
C ALA A 26 -8.99 -16.67 -7.05
N MET A 27 -8.19 -16.55 -8.11
CA MET A 27 -8.47 -17.20 -9.41
C MET A 27 -8.57 -18.72 -9.26
N THR A 28 -7.68 -19.32 -8.46
CA THR A 28 -7.71 -20.76 -8.17
C THR A 28 -9.00 -21.20 -7.47
N GLN A 29 -9.62 -20.27 -6.73
CA GLN A 29 -10.85 -20.49 -5.97
C GLN A 29 -12.12 -20.04 -6.72
N GLY A 30 -11.98 -19.51 -7.96
CA GLY A 30 -13.10 -18.95 -8.72
C GLY A 30 -13.68 -17.66 -8.13
N SER A 31 -12.93 -16.95 -7.28
CA SER A 31 -13.37 -15.76 -6.55
C SER A 31 -12.65 -14.46 -6.96
N ALA A 32 -11.95 -14.50 -8.10
CA ALA A 32 -11.37 -13.32 -8.76
C ALA A 32 -12.24 -12.83 -9.92
N LEU A 33 -12.18 -11.53 -10.19
CA LEU A 33 -12.87 -10.92 -11.33
C LEU A 33 -12.34 -11.45 -12.68
N GLY A 34 -11.04 -11.75 -12.73
CA GLY A 34 -10.40 -12.34 -13.90
C GLY A 34 -8.90 -12.03 -13.96
N PRO A 35 -8.25 -12.33 -15.08
CA PRO A 35 -6.83 -12.09 -15.26
C PRO A 35 -6.49 -10.60 -15.42
N VAL A 36 -5.23 -10.28 -15.18
CA VAL A 36 -4.69 -8.91 -15.16
C VAL A 36 -3.87 -8.62 -16.41
N THR A 37 -4.04 -7.43 -16.97
CA THR A 37 -3.02 -6.82 -17.84
C THR A 37 -2.15 -5.90 -17.00
N VAL A 38 -0.84 -6.17 -16.91
CA VAL A 38 0.10 -5.29 -16.22
C VAL A 38 0.76 -4.33 -17.20
N VAL A 39 0.96 -3.09 -16.76
CA VAL A 39 1.51 -2.00 -17.58
C VAL A 39 2.72 -1.38 -16.89
N GLN A 40 3.87 -1.40 -17.57
CA GLN A 40 5.02 -0.60 -17.19
C GLN A 40 4.84 0.85 -17.68
N SER A 41 4.80 1.79 -16.74
CA SER A 41 4.59 3.22 -17.02
C SER A 41 5.88 4.05 -17.17
N SER A 42 7.04 3.53 -16.75
CA SER A 42 8.30 4.30 -16.70
C SER A 42 9.00 4.45 -18.06
N GLY A 43 8.68 3.60 -19.05
CA GLY A 43 9.37 3.61 -20.35
C GLY A 43 10.87 3.28 -20.24
N ASP A 44 11.28 2.50 -19.23
CA ASP A 44 12.66 2.06 -19.06
C ASP A 44 12.89 0.77 -19.87
N PRO A 45 13.67 0.80 -20.98
CA PRO A 45 13.86 -0.37 -21.84
C PRO A 45 14.61 -1.50 -21.14
N ALA A 46 15.42 -1.20 -20.11
CA ALA A 46 16.16 -2.20 -19.35
C ALA A 46 15.24 -3.13 -18.55
N ARG A 47 13.97 -2.74 -18.37
CA ARG A 47 12.94 -3.52 -17.66
C ARG A 47 12.05 -4.35 -18.59
N ARG A 48 12.31 -4.34 -19.91
CA ARG A 48 11.54 -5.11 -20.89
C ARG A 48 11.60 -6.63 -20.63
N HIS A 49 12.77 -7.16 -20.33
CA HIS A 49 12.93 -8.58 -19.98
C HIS A 49 12.09 -8.99 -18.75
N ARG A 50 11.85 -8.05 -17.83
CA ARG A 50 11.01 -8.26 -16.64
C ARG A 50 9.52 -8.26 -16.99
N LEU A 51 9.07 -7.50 -17.99
CA LEU A 51 7.68 -7.55 -18.46
C LEU A 51 7.31 -8.93 -19.01
N ASP A 52 8.15 -9.51 -19.87
CA ASP A 52 7.88 -10.83 -20.45
C ASP A 52 7.80 -11.92 -19.37
N ALA A 53 8.64 -11.83 -18.34
CA ALA A 53 8.61 -12.75 -17.21
C ALA A 53 7.32 -12.65 -16.37
N LEU A 54 6.70 -11.47 -16.27
CA LEU A 54 5.46 -11.29 -15.51
C LEU A 54 4.29 -12.06 -16.13
N ALA A 55 4.22 -12.13 -17.47
CA ALA A 55 3.14 -12.80 -18.21
C ALA A 55 3.55 -14.19 -18.74
N ALA A 56 4.66 -14.76 -18.24
CA ALA A 56 5.08 -16.09 -18.64
C ALA A 56 4.00 -17.14 -18.29
N PRO A 57 3.76 -18.19 -19.11
CA PRO A 57 2.69 -19.17 -18.85
C PRO A 57 2.78 -19.88 -17.49
N GLY A 58 4.01 -20.05 -16.96
CA GLY A 58 4.21 -20.61 -15.63
C GLY A 58 3.97 -19.60 -14.50
N GLY A 59 3.87 -18.31 -14.79
CA GLY A 59 3.91 -17.25 -13.79
C GLY A 59 5.29 -17.09 -13.15
N TYR A 60 5.33 -16.36 -12.04
CA TYR A 60 6.54 -16.07 -11.28
C TYR A 60 6.37 -16.37 -9.78
N PRO A 61 7.48 -16.60 -9.04
CA PRO A 61 7.41 -16.95 -7.63
C PRO A 61 7.27 -15.73 -6.71
N VAL A 62 6.58 -15.92 -5.60
CA VAL A 62 6.66 -15.05 -4.42
C VAL A 62 7.02 -15.93 -3.22
N LEU A 63 8.15 -15.65 -2.57
CA LEU A 63 8.55 -16.39 -1.37
C LEU A 63 7.99 -15.68 -0.13
N ILE A 64 7.09 -16.34 0.57
CA ILE A 64 6.55 -15.87 1.84
C ILE A 64 7.46 -16.37 2.96
N LYS A 65 8.18 -15.45 3.61
CA LYS A 65 9.14 -15.76 4.67
C LYS A 65 8.91 -14.88 5.89
N GLY A 66 8.70 -15.51 7.05
CA GLY A 66 8.51 -14.76 8.30
C GLY A 66 8.06 -15.59 9.47
N ILE A 67 7.32 -14.96 10.36
CA ILE A 67 6.68 -15.60 11.50
C ILE A 67 5.17 -15.49 11.30
N GLU A 68 4.45 -16.60 11.51
CA GLU A 68 3.00 -16.69 11.43
C GLU A 68 2.54 -17.57 12.59
N ASN A 69 1.72 -17.02 13.50
CA ASN A 69 1.27 -17.71 14.72
C ASN A 69 2.44 -18.23 15.60
N GLY A 70 3.48 -17.42 15.75
CA GLY A 70 4.68 -17.77 16.52
C GLY A 70 5.65 -18.76 15.85
N GLU A 71 5.34 -19.30 14.67
CA GLU A 71 6.19 -20.26 13.96
C GLU A 71 6.89 -19.63 12.75
N ALA A 72 8.13 -20.04 12.50
CA ALA A 72 8.85 -19.62 11.31
C ALA A 72 8.26 -20.29 10.07
N VAL A 73 7.85 -19.49 9.09
CA VAL A 73 7.30 -19.96 7.82
C VAL A 73 8.20 -19.56 6.66
N SER A 74 8.33 -20.46 5.69
CA SER A 74 8.98 -20.23 4.41
C SER A 74 8.26 -21.07 3.36
N ARG A 75 7.48 -20.42 2.49
CA ARG A 75 6.74 -21.08 1.41
C ARG A 75 6.89 -20.29 0.11
N GLU A 76 6.85 -20.99 -1.02
CA GLU A 76 6.77 -20.38 -2.34
C GLU A 76 5.32 -20.44 -2.83
N GLU A 77 4.83 -19.31 -3.30
CA GLU A 77 3.54 -19.18 -3.98
C GLU A 77 3.79 -18.76 -5.44
N ARG A 78 3.04 -19.33 -6.39
CA ARG A 78 3.15 -18.93 -7.80
C ARG A 78 2.05 -17.94 -8.16
N VAL A 79 2.45 -16.85 -8.82
CA VAL A 79 1.54 -15.84 -9.34
C VAL A 79 1.30 -16.11 -10.82
N VAL A 80 0.05 -16.46 -11.16
CA VAL A 80 -0.40 -16.81 -12.51
C VAL A 80 -1.57 -15.92 -12.98
N SER A 81 -1.84 -14.83 -12.27
CA SER A 81 -2.94 -13.90 -12.56
C SER A 81 -2.69 -12.98 -13.75
N ILE A 82 -1.43 -12.80 -14.17
CA ILE A 82 -1.06 -11.89 -15.26
C ILE A 82 -1.22 -12.59 -16.61
N ALA A 83 -2.14 -12.11 -17.44
CA ALA A 83 -2.34 -12.63 -18.80
C ALA A 83 -1.62 -11.82 -19.88
N ARG A 84 -1.33 -10.54 -19.62
CA ARG A 84 -0.65 -9.65 -20.57
C ARG A 84 0.29 -8.72 -19.81
N ALA A 85 1.42 -8.38 -20.43
CA ALA A 85 2.37 -7.40 -19.94
C ALA A 85 2.68 -6.40 -21.06
N LEU A 86 2.38 -5.12 -20.83
CA LEU A 86 2.46 -4.06 -21.83
C LEU A 86 3.32 -2.89 -21.32
N SER A 87 3.82 -2.05 -22.23
CA SER A 87 4.53 -0.81 -21.92
C SER A 87 3.77 0.39 -22.46
N THR A 88 3.67 1.47 -21.68
CA THR A 88 3.11 2.73 -22.19
C THR A 88 3.94 3.32 -23.34
N GLU A 89 5.21 2.93 -23.46
CA GLU A 89 6.12 3.41 -24.51
C GLU A 89 5.79 2.80 -25.88
N THR A 90 5.40 1.52 -25.93
CA THR A 90 5.23 0.77 -27.18
C THR A 90 3.80 0.34 -27.47
N ASP A 91 2.98 0.15 -26.45
CA ASP A 91 1.71 -0.57 -26.55
C ASP A 91 0.49 0.31 -26.23
N TRP A 92 0.66 1.64 -26.27
CA TRP A 92 -0.38 2.59 -25.91
C TRP A 92 -1.74 2.34 -26.60
N PRO A 93 -1.82 2.06 -27.92
CA PRO A 93 -3.10 1.74 -28.56
C PRO A 93 -3.81 0.53 -27.97
N GLN A 94 -3.06 -0.51 -27.58
CA GLN A 94 -3.63 -1.70 -26.94
C GLN A 94 -4.06 -1.40 -25.49
N ILE A 95 -3.30 -0.59 -24.75
CA ILE A 95 -3.68 -0.15 -23.40
C ILE A 95 -4.98 0.66 -23.43
N VAL A 96 -5.13 1.55 -24.42
CA VAL A 96 -6.37 2.31 -24.66
C VAL A 96 -7.55 1.39 -24.95
N GLU A 97 -7.37 0.38 -25.79
CA GLU A 97 -8.42 -0.60 -26.11
C GLU A 97 -8.89 -1.34 -24.85
N ILE A 98 -7.94 -1.81 -24.02
CA ILE A 98 -8.25 -2.51 -22.77
C ILE A 98 -8.97 -1.58 -21.79
N ALA A 99 -8.45 -0.38 -21.56
CA ALA A 99 -9.06 0.58 -20.63
C ALA A 99 -10.48 1.00 -21.05
N SER A 100 -10.71 1.15 -22.35
CA SER A 100 -11.98 1.65 -22.90
C SER A 100 -13.06 0.58 -23.06
N ALA A 101 -12.70 -0.71 -23.21
CA ALA A 101 -13.64 -1.78 -23.54
C ALA A 101 -13.56 -3.04 -22.66
N GLU A 102 -12.41 -3.37 -22.08
CA GLU A 102 -12.25 -4.61 -21.28
C GLU A 102 -12.27 -4.35 -19.77
N ALA A 103 -11.55 -3.31 -19.32
CA ALA A 103 -11.29 -3.09 -17.90
C ALA A 103 -12.57 -2.67 -17.16
N MET A 104 -12.80 -3.34 -16.03
CA MET A 104 -13.72 -2.94 -14.97
C MET A 104 -12.98 -2.25 -13.82
N ILE A 105 -11.69 -2.58 -13.65
CA ILE A 105 -10.81 -1.99 -12.65
C ILE A 105 -9.53 -1.47 -13.31
N ILE A 106 -9.14 -0.25 -12.96
CA ILE A 106 -7.80 0.29 -13.22
C ILE A 106 -7.08 0.42 -11.87
N LEU A 107 -6.10 -0.45 -11.63
CA LEU A 107 -5.30 -0.51 -10.41
C LEU A 107 -3.97 0.24 -10.63
N SER A 108 -3.46 0.98 -9.65
CA SER A 108 -2.16 1.63 -9.76
C SER A 108 -1.26 1.49 -8.54
N ASN A 109 0.03 1.30 -8.79
CA ASN A 109 1.08 1.72 -7.88
C ASN A 109 2.29 2.17 -8.72
N THR A 110 2.29 3.47 -9.03
CA THR A 110 3.33 4.14 -9.81
C THR A 110 4.38 4.84 -8.93
N GLY A 111 4.26 4.65 -7.61
CA GLY A 111 4.95 5.44 -6.58
C GLY A 111 4.44 6.88 -6.53
N ASP A 112 4.60 7.53 -5.38
CA ASP A 112 4.13 8.90 -5.16
C ASP A 112 4.73 9.90 -6.17
N SER A 113 5.95 9.64 -6.65
CA SER A 113 6.59 10.42 -7.71
C SER A 113 5.86 10.34 -9.05
N GLY A 114 5.17 9.25 -9.33
CA GLY A 114 4.39 9.06 -10.56
C GLY A 114 3.22 10.03 -10.68
N TRP A 115 2.77 10.60 -9.56
CA TRP A 115 1.66 11.56 -9.51
C TRP A 115 2.11 13.02 -9.60
N LYS A 116 3.42 13.28 -9.53
CA LYS A 116 3.96 14.64 -9.63
C LYS A 116 3.61 15.22 -11.01
N PRO A 117 2.96 16.41 -11.06
CA PRO A 117 2.63 17.05 -12.31
C PRO A 117 3.85 17.18 -13.24
N GLN A 118 3.65 16.90 -14.52
CA GLN A 118 4.66 17.06 -15.55
C GLN A 118 4.23 18.13 -16.56
N ALA A 119 5.20 18.77 -17.21
CA ALA A 119 4.91 19.76 -18.26
C ALA A 119 4.09 19.17 -19.43
N ALA A 120 4.20 17.86 -19.66
CA ALA A 120 3.46 17.17 -20.70
C ALA A 120 1.99 16.90 -20.34
N ASP A 121 1.57 17.08 -19.08
CA ASP A 121 0.22 16.72 -18.61
C ASP A 121 -0.90 17.50 -19.31
N THR A 122 -0.61 18.70 -19.80
CA THR A 122 -1.58 19.57 -20.48
C THR A 122 -1.57 19.39 -22.00
N GLN A 123 -0.79 18.45 -22.54
CA GLN A 123 -0.80 18.15 -23.97
C GLN A 123 -2.11 17.44 -24.35
N PRO A 124 -2.68 17.76 -25.53
CA PRO A 124 -3.96 17.18 -25.94
C PRO A 124 -3.86 15.68 -26.22
N ASP A 125 -2.72 15.25 -26.77
CA ASP A 125 -2.43 13.87 -27.12
C ASP A 125 -1.51 13.21 -26.08
N TYR A 126 -1.57 11.88 -26.03
CA TYR A 126 -0.71 11.07 -25.17
C TYR A 126 0.79 11.39 -25.37
N SER A 127 1.51 11.51 -24.25
CA SER A 127 2.95 11.58 -24.21
C SER A 127 3.51 10.66 -23.12
N GLN A 128 4.59 9.94 -23.42
CA GLN A 128 5.29 9.10 -22.44
C GLN A 128 5.78 9.92 -21.22
N ALA A 129 6.03 11.22 -21.40
CA ALA A 129 6.49 12.15 -20.36
C ALA A 129 5.37 12.62 -19.41
N MET A 130 4.12 12.25 -19.65
CA MET A 130 3.00 12.58 -18.75
C MET A 130 3.15 11.87 -17.40
N SER A 131 2.64 12.53 -16.36
CA SER A 131 2.37 11.91 -15.06
C SER A 131 1.34 10.80 -15.20
N TYR A 132 1.27 9.91 -14.20
CA TYR A 132 0.25 8.86 -14.17
C TYR A 132 -1.19 9.42 -14.20
N PRO A 133 -1.56 10.45 -13.40
CA PRO A 133 -2.88 11.06 -13.48
C PRO A 133 -3.25 11.57 -14.89
N ALA A 134 -2.31 12.14 -15.64
CA ALA A 134 -2.55 12.58 -17.02
C ALA A 134 -2.73 11.39 -17.99
N LYS A 135 -1.91 10.34 -17.86
CA LYS A 135 -2.11 9.09 -18.62
C LYS A 135 -3.47 8.47 -18.32
N LEU A 136 -3.87 8.41 -17.06
CA LEU A 136 -5.19 7.92 -16.65
C LEU A 136 -6.33 8.77 -17.26
N THR A 137 -6.19 10.09 -17.25
CA THR A 137 -7.18 11.01 -17.85
C THR A 137 -7.39 10.71 -19.34
N GLN A 138 -6.32 10.46 -20.09
CA GLN A 138 -6.40 10.09 -21.51
C GLN A 138 -7.13 8.75 -21.73
N LEU A 139 -6.89 7.76 -20.87
CA LEU A 139 -7.58 6.46 -20.93
C LEU A 139 -9.06 6.58 -20.59
N LEU A 140 -9.39 7.38 -19.57
CA LEU A 140 -10.77 7.67 -19.19
C LEU A 140 -11.51 8.43 -20.28
N LEU A 141 -10.85 9.38 -20.96
CA LEU A 141 -11.43 10.10 -22.10
C LEU A 141 -11.73 9.15 -23.27
N ALA A 142 -10.82 8.22 -23.56
CA ALA A 142 -11.05 7.19 -24.58
C ALA A 142 -12.23 6.28 -24.20
N ARG A 143 -12.34 5.88 -22.94
CA ARG A 143 -13.47 5.10 -22.42
C ARG A 143 -14.80 5.87 -22.55
N PHE A 144 -14.83 7.13 -22.11
CA PHE A 144 -16.00 8.00 -22.21
C PHE A 144 -16.50 8.07 -23.65
N ARG A 145 -15.59 8.33 -24.61
CA ARG A 145 -15.93 8.41 -26.04
C ARG A 145 -16.40 7.09 -26.65
N LYS A 146 -15.95 5.96 -26.13
CA LYS A 146 -16.23 4.64 -26.71
C LYS A 146 -17.47 3.96 -26.11
N THR A 147 -17.55 3.93 -24.78
CA THR A 147 -18.59 3.16 -24.07
C THR A 147 -19.32 3.99 -23.03
N GLY A 148 -18.64 4.95 -22.37
CA GLY A 148 -19.21 5.70 -21.25
C GLY A 148 -19.60 4.83 -20.04
N LEU A 149 -19.21 3.55 -20.02
CA LEU A 149 -19.56 2.65 -18.92
C LEU A 149 -18.73 2.94 -17.67
N PRO A 150 -19.29 2.84 -16.46
CA PRO A 150 -18.55 3.01 -15.20
C PRO A 150 -17.27 2.16 -15.11
N VAL A 151 -16.30 2.63 -14.33
CA VAL A 151 -15.04 1.91 -14.04
C VAL A 151 -14.56 2.25 -12.62
N THR A 152 -13.97 1.28 -11.93
CA THR A 152 -13.32 1.52 -10.64
C THR A 152 -11.83 1.81 -10.84
N VAL A 153 -11.39 2.99 -10.44
CA VAL A 153 -9.97 3.35 -10.28
C VAL A 153 -9.56 3.06 -8.85
N MET A 154 -8.51 2.26 -8.67
CA MET A 154 -8.06 1.74 -7.38
C MET A 154 -6.57 2.03 -7.19
N PRO A 155 -6.21 3.21 -6.66
CA PRO A 155 -4.82 3.51 -6.32
C PRO A 155 -4.35 2.74 -5.09
N ALA A 156 -3.12 2.26 -5.14
CA ALA A 156 -2.37 1.63 -4.07
C ALA A 156 -1.08 2.41 -3.73
N GLU A 157 -0.96 3.65 -4.20
CA GLU A 157 0.06 4.61 -3.78
C GLU A 157 -0.05 4.97 -2.30
N LEU A 158 1.08 5.35 -1.67
CA LEU A 158 1.17 5.68 -0.24
C LEU A 158 0.73 7.13 0.04
N ILE A 159 -0.35 7.55 -0.60
CA ILE A 159 -0.93 8.89 -0.49
C ILE A 159 -2.19 8.78 0.37
N ALA A 160 -2.31 9.61 1.41
CA ALA A 160 -3.52 9.66 2.23
C ALA A 160 -4.72 10.10 1.37
N ARG A 161 -5.86 9.42 1.51
CA ARG A 161 -7.04 9.61 0.65
C ARG A 161 -6.67 9.53 -0.85
N ASN A 162 -5.88 8.51 -1.21
CA ASN A 162 -5.35 8.34 -2.57
C ASN A 162 -6.44 8.37 -3.67
N GLY A 163 -7.59 7.72 -3.45
CA GLY A 163 -8.74 7.80 -4.36
C GLY A 163 -9.21 9.24 -4.58
N ASP A 164 -9.48 9.97 -3.51
CA ASP A 164 -9.95 11.36 -3.57
C ASP A 164 -8.93 12.27 -4.26
N ARG A 165 -7.65 12.15 -3.89
CA ARG A 165 -6.55 12.96 -4.47
C ARG A 165 -6.36 12.70 -5.96
N LEU A 166 -6.48 11.43 -6.37
CA LEU A 166 -6.40 11.08 -7.79
C LEU A 166 -7.61 11.63 -8.55
N ARG A 167 -8.82 11.55 -7.96
CA ARG A 167 -10.04 12.11 -8.53
C ARG A 167 -9.93 13.62 -8.72
N GLU A 168 -9.49 14.35 -7.70
CA GLU A 168 -9.23 15.81 -7.77
C GLU A 168 -8.33 16.13 -8.96
N ARG A 169 -7.19 15.43 -9.06
CA ARG A 169 -6.20 15.66 -10.11
C ARG A 169 -6.73 15.32 -11.51
N VAL A 170 -7.47 14.23 -11.65
CA VAL A 170 -8.07 13.84 -12.94
C VAL A 170 -9.15 14.83 -13.37
N LEU A 171 -9.97 15.33 -12.44
CA LEU A 171 -10.99 16.34 -12.74
C LEU A 171 -10.37 17.67 -13.20
N GLU A 172 -9.27 18.11 -12.58
CA GLU A 172 -8.51 19.28 -13.05
C GLU A 172 -8.03 19.12 -14.51
N LEU A 173 -7.58 17.92 -14.87
CA LEU A 173 -7.09 17.59 -16.21
C LEU A 173 -8.24 17.37 -17.22
N ALA A 174 -9.40 16.92 -16.74
CA ALA A 174 -10.60 16.70 -17.55
C ALA A 174 -11.33 18.00 -17.91
N ALA A 175 -11.34 18.99 -17.00
CA ALA A 175 -12.03 20.26 -17.15
C ALA A 175 -11.75 20.99 -18.49
N PRO A 176 -10.49 21.14 -18.97
CA PRO A 176 -10.23 21.79 -20.25
C PRO A 176 -10.57 20.94 -21.48
N LEU A 177 -10.92 19.66 -21.31
CA LEU A 177 -11.15 18.72 -22.42
C LEU A 177 -12.62 18.65 -22.85
N SER A 178 -13.55 18.60 -21.88
CA SER A 178 -15.00 18.57 -22.12
C SER A 178 -15.77 18.59 -20.80
N ASP A 179 -16.80 19.44 -20.71
CA ASP A 179 -17.69 19.50 -19.53
C ASP A 179 -18.43 18.17 -19.29
N ASP A 180 -18.94 17.53 -20.36
CA ASP A 180 -19.61 16.23 -20.27
C ASP A 180 -18.66 15.12 -19.79
N PHE A 181 -17.40 15.14 -20.26
CA PHE A 181 -16.40 14.20 -19.79
C PHE A 181 -16.06 14.42 -18.31
N ALA A 182 -15.86 15.68 -17.88
CA ALA A 182 -15.60 16.00 -16.48
C ALA A 182 -16.79 15.62 -15.58
N ALA A 183 -18.03 15.81 -16.06
CA ALA A 183 -19.23 15.36 -15.37
C ALA A 183 -19.24 13.84 -15.19
N TRP A 184 -19.00 13.08 -16.26
CA TRP A 184 -18.92 11.62 -16.22
C TRP A 184 -17.81 11.10 -15.30
N VAL A 185 -16.62 11.69 -15.31
CA VAL A 185 -15.55 11.37 -14.34
C VAL A 185 -16.03 11.62 -12.91
N GLY A 186 -16.80 12.69 -12.72
CA GLY A 186 -17.32 13.08 -11.42
C GLY A 186 -18.41 12.15 -10.87
N SER A 187 -19.23 11.55 -11.73
CA SER A 187 -20.42 10.76 -11.34
C SER A 187 -20.29 9.25 -11.53
N ASP A 188 -19.61 8.79 -12.59
CA ASP A 188 -19.65 7.40 -13.03
C ASP A 188 -18.31 6.66 -12.84
N VAL A 189 -17.21 7.39 -12.64
CA VAL A 189 -15.92 6.78 -12.31
C VAL A 189 -15.78 6.70 -10.79
N VAL A 190 -15.59 5.48 -10.28
CA VAL A 190 -15.39 5.24 -8.85
C VAL A 190 -13.90 5.35 -8.54
N PHE A 191 -13.51 6.27 -7.65
CA PHE A 191 -12.13 6.37 -7.16
C PHE A 191 -12.07 5.84 -5.73
N ALA A 192 -11.64 4.59 -5.58
CA ALA A 192 -11.64 3.92 -4.28
C ALA A 192 -10.43 4.34 -3.44
N ASN A 193 -10.64 4.87 -2.24
CA ASN A 193 -9.55 5.01 -1.28
C ASN A 193 -9.15 3.64 -0.77
N SER A 194 -7.84 3.39 -0.69
CA SER A 194 -7.33 2.13 -0.15
C SER A 194 -6.07 2.33 0.68
N LEU A 195 -5.90 1.44 1.67
CA LEU A 195 -4.68 1.29 2.44
C LEU A 195 -4.12 -0.09 2.22
N VAL A 196 -2.90 -0.15 1.69
CA VAL A 196 -2.15 -1.38 1.49
C VAL A 196 -0.99 -1.48 2.50
N ASP A 197 -0.74 -2.68 3.01
CA ASP A 197 0.39 -2.94 3.91
C ASP A 197 0.92 -4.37 3.73
N ARG A 198 2.18 -4.46 3.35
CA ARG A 198 2.98 -5.69 3.33
C ARG A 198 4.44 -5.31 3.20
N ILE A 199 5.31 -5.87 4.02
CA ILE A 199 6.75 -5.71 3.84
C ILE A 199 7.23 -6.67 2.75
N VAL A 200 7.90 -6.10 1.74
CA VAL A 200 8.50 -6.82 0.61
C VAL A 200 9.98 -6.47 0.54
N SER A 201 10.84 -7.44 0.89
CA SER A 201 12.25 -7.22 1.22
C SER A 201 13.15 -7.18 -0.02
N GLU A 202 13.06 -8.19 -0.88
CA GLU A 202 13.96 -8.39 -2.02
C GLU A 202 13.17 -8.75 -3.30
N PRO A 203 13.60 -8.25 -4.48
CA PRO A 203 13.08 -8.73 -5.75
C PRO A 203 13.67 -10.10 -6.09
N LEU A 204 12.93 -10.91 -6.85
CA LEU A 204 13.46 -12.08 -7.53
C LEU A 204 13.58 -11.76 -9.02
N GLU A 205 14.64 -12.25 -9.65
CA GLU A 205 14.88 -12.06 -11.07
C GLU A 205 14.45 -13.33 -11.85
N PRO A 206 13.83 -13.18 -13.03
CA PRO A 206 13.49 -11.92 -13.70
C PRO A 206 12.19 -11.25 -13.21
N ALA A 207 11.36 -11.97 -12.46
CA ALA A 207 10.15 -11.46 -11.80
C ALA A 207 9.88 -12.26 -10.52
N GLY A 208 9.23 -11.61 -9.55
CA GLY A 208 8.94 -12.17 -8.24
C GLY A 208 9.50 -11.31 -7.10
N ALA A 209 9.21 -11.75 -5.88
CA ALA A 209 9.64 -11.06 -4.69
C ALA A 209 9.66 -11.97 -3.47
N VAL A 210 10.32 -11.51 -2.41
CA VAL A 210 10.20 -12.09 -1.07
C VAL A 210 9.43 -11.13 -0.18
N ALA A 211 8.43 -11.65 0.50
CA ALA A 211 7.52 -10.87 1.33
C ALA A 211 7.25 -11.55 2.67
N GLU A 212 6.87 -10.77 3.66
CA GLU A 212 6.41 -11.31 4.94
C GLU A 212 5.03 -11.99 4.81
N PRO A 213 4.63 -12.85 5.76
CA PRO A 213 3.30 -13.48 5.77
C PRO A 213 2.16 -12.47 5.93
N TYR A 214 2.32 -11.50 6.82
CA TYR A 214 1.32 -10.46 7.04
C TYR A 214 1.08 -9.64 5.77
N ALA A 215 -0.20 -9.46 5.42
CA ALA A 215 -0.58 -8.54 4.37
C ALA A 215 -1.99 -7.99 4.62
N LEU A 216 -2.24 -6.77 4.13
CA LEU A 216 -3.51 -6.08 4.24
C LEU A 216 -3.78 -5.26 2.98
N TRP A 217 -5.03 -5.30 2.53
CA TRP A 217 -5.62 -4.38 1.57
C TRP A 217 -6.98 -3.93 2.10
N ALA A 218 -7.01 -2.80 2.80
CA ALA A 218 -8.24 -2.18 3.22
C ALA A 218 -8.75 -1.26 2.11
N ILE A 219 -10.02 -1.38 1.76
CA ILE A 219 -10.67 -0.59 0.72
C ILE A 219 -11.90 0.08 1.36
N GLU A 220 -11.99 1.40 1.22
CA GLU A 220 -13.16 2.14 1.67
C GLU A 220 -14.37 1.78 0.80
N ASP A 221 -15.48 1.39 1.42
CA ASP A 221 -16.71 1.04 0.72
C ASP A 221 -17.31 2.29 0.07
N CYS A 222 -17.76 2.15 -1.17
CA CYS A 222 -18.41 3.23 -1.90
C CYS A 222 -19.38 2.68 -2.95
N PRO A 223 -20.42 3.46 -3.33
CA PRO A 223 -21.37 3.03 -4.35
C PRO A 223 -20.68 2.69 -5.67
N GLY A 224 -21.00 1.52 -6.24
CA GLY A 224 -20.44 1.07 -7.51
C GLY A 224 -19.02 0.47 -7.41
N LEU A 225 -18.47 0.30 -6.21
CA LEU A 225 -17.19 -0.36 -6.01
C LEU A 225 -17.18 -1.78 -6.59
N VAL A 226 -16.22 -2.04 -7.48
CA VAL A 226 -15.91 -3.39 -7.98
C VAL A 226 -14.60 -3.85 -7.36
N LEU A 227 -14.62 -5.02 -6.72
CA LEU A 227 -13.42 -5.63 -6.14
C LEU A 227 -12.68 -6.51 -7.16
N PRO A 228 -11.34 -6.54 -7.14
CA PRO A 228 -10.58 -7.39 -8.03
C PRO A 228 -10.72 -8.88 -7.69
N CYS A 229 -10.93 -9.20 -6.41
CA CYS A 229 -11.17 -10.55 -5.93
C CYS A 229 -11.69 -10.54 -4.47
N THR A 230 -12.17 -11.71 -4.01
CA THR A 230 -12.34 -11.99 -2.58
C THR A 230 -11.09 -12.70 -2.05
N HIS A 231 -10.47 -12.15 -1.00
CA HIS A 231 -9.27 -12.72 -0.40
C HIS A 231 -9.19 -12.37 1.09
N PRO A 232 -8.67 -13.24 1.99
CA PRO A 232 -8.61 -12.98 3.44
C PRO A 232 -7.83 -11.72 3.85
N ALA A 233 -6.89 -11.28 3.02
CA ALA A 233 -6.14 -10.04 3.24
C ALA A 233 -6.87 -8.77 2.74
N ILE A 234 -7.98 -8.91 2.02
CA ILE A 234 -8.77 -7.79 1.51
C ILE A 234 -9.94 -7.53 2.48
N GLN A 235 -10.07 -6.29 2.93
CA GLN A 235 -11.12 -5.85 3.84
C GLN A 235 -11.84 -4.66 3.22
N VAL A 236 -13.16 -4.79 3.00
CA VAL A 236 -14.01 -3.64 2.68
C VAL A 236 -14.50 -3.05 4.00
N VAL A 237 -14.24 -1.76 4.20
CA VAL A 237 -14.50 -1.06 5.45
C VAL A 237 -15.27 0.24 5.18
N PRO A 238 -16.12 0.71 6.11
CA PRO A 238 -16.85 1.96 5.91
C PRO A 238 -15.95 3.19 5.82
N ASP A 239 -14.80 3.15 6.50
CA ASP A 239 -13.75 4.17 6.46
C ASP A 239 -12.39 3.52 6.76
N LEU A 240 -11.30 4.20 6.38
CA LEU A 240 -9.93 3.74 6.63
C LEU A 240 -9.36 4.23 7.97
N GLU A 241 -10.06 5.11 8.69
CA GLU A 241 -9.52 5.86 9.83
C GLU A 241 -9.06 4.91 10.95
N ARG A 242 -9.85 3.87 11.23
CA ARG A 242 -9.50 2.88 12.27
C ARG A 242 -8.21 2.15 11.95
N ILE A 243 -8.05 1.73 10.69
CA ILE A 243 -6.89 0.97 10.23
C ILE A 243 -5.64 1.87 10.18
N GLU A 244 -5.81 3.12 9.74
CA GLU A 244 -4.77 4.14 9.79
C GLU A 244 -4.29 4.39 11.22
N LYS A 245 -5.21 4.52 12.19
CA LYS A 245 -4.87 4.67 13.62
C LYS A 245 -4.13 3.46 14.17
N LEU A 246 -4.57 2.23 13.86
CA LEU A 246 -3.87 1.01 14.25
C LEU A 246 -2.43 1.03 13.72
N LYS A 247 -2.24 1.25 12.41
CA LYS A 247 -0.91 1.31 11.79
C LYS A 247 -0.05 2.44 12.36
N LEU A 248 -0.62 3.64 12.55
CA LEU A 248 0.11 4.81 13.00
C LEU A 248 0.54 4.70 14.47
N HIS A 249 -0.38 4.28 15.35
CA HIS A 249 -0.17 4.31 16.79
C HIS A 249 0.24 2.97 17.41
N ILE A 250 0.33 1.90 16.61
CA ILE A 250 0.89 0.61 17.05
C ILE A 250 2.17 0.33 16.27
N LEU A 251 2.09 0.08 14.96
CA LEU A 251 3.25 -0.31 14.16
C LEU A 251 4.28 0.83 14.06
N ASN A 252 3.87 2.00 13.59
CA ASN A 252 4.77 3.14 13.40
C ASN A 252 5.27 3.71 14.73
N LEU A 253 4.40 3.79 15.74
CA LEU A 253 4.76 4.20 17.09
C LEU A 253 5.77 3.23 17.72
N GLY A 254 5.58 1.92 17.60
CA GLY A 254 6.51 0.92 18.12
C GLY A 254 7.92 1.04 17.55
N HIS A 255 8.02 1.24 16.23
CA HIS A 255 9.30 1.52 15.59
C HIS A 255 9.96 2.79 16.15
N THR A 256 9.18 3.87 16.32
CA THR A 256 9.69 5.12 16.89
C THR A 256 10.14 4.93 18.34
N TYR A 257 9.38 4.17 19.15
CA TYR A 257 9.73 3.85 20.52
C TYR A 257 11.07 3.08 20.61
N LEU A 258 11.27 2.06 19.75
CA LEU A 258 12.52 1.32 19.69
C LEU A 258 13.71 2.21 19.30
N VAL A 259 13.53 3.13 18.35
CA VAL A 259 14.57 4.08 17.98
C VAL A 259 14.90 5.03 19.12
N ALA A 260 13.90 5.59 19.80
CA ALA A 260 14.13 6.50 20.92
C ALA A 260 14.95 5.83 22.03
N ASN A 261 14.58 4.60 22.41
CA ASN A 261 15.31 3.82 23.41
C ASN A 261 16.74 3.47 22.97
N TRP A 262 16.95 3.17 21.69
CA TRP A 262 18.29 2.91 21.15
C TRP A 262 19.17 4.17 21.16
N LEU A 263 18.62 5.33 20.80
CA LEU A 263 19.32 6.61 20.87
C LEU A 263 19.68 6.98 22.31
N ALA A 264 18.76 6.79 23.27
CA ALA A 264 19.02 7.01 24.69
C ALA A 264 20.15 6.12 25.25
N ARG A 265 20.41 4.97 24.64
CA ARG A 265 21.52 4.05 24.97
C ARG A 265 22.82 4.36 24.20
N GLY A 266 22.91 5.52 23.55
CA GLY A 266 24.10 6.00 22.85
C GLY A 266 24.13 5.72 21.35
N GLY A 267 23.07 5.17 20.76
CA GLY A 267 22.89 5.13 19.29
C GLY A 267 23.96 4.34 18.51
N ALA A 268 24.65 3.38 19.15
CA ALA A 268 25.74 2.64 18.51
C ALA A 268 25.24 1.44 17.68
N GLY A 269 26.00 1.07 16.64
CA GLY A 269 25.92 -0.25 16.00
C GLY A 269 24.78 -0.51 15.00
N SER A 270 23.87 0.44 14.79
CA SER A 270 22.69 0.30 13.89
C SER A 270 22.06 -1.10 13.90
N PRO A 271 21.53 -1.55 15.06
CA PRO A 271 20.98 -2.87 15.20
C PRO A 271 19.70 -3.03 14.36
N LEU A 272 19.38 -4.27 14.06
CA LEU A 272 18.13 -4.62 13.39
C LEU A 272 16.98 -4.68 14.39
N VAL A 273 15.76 -4.36 13.94
CA VAL A 273 14.55 -4.48 14.76
C VAL A 273 14.40 -5.91 15.32
N ARG A 274 14.68 -6.94 14.50
CA ARG A 274 14.66 -8.34 14.95
C ARG A 274 15.66 -8.64 16.08
N GLU A 275 16.79 -7.96 16.13
CA GLU A 275 17.79 -8.11 17.19
C GLU A 275 17.29 -7.48 18.49
N GLN A 276 16.58 -6.35 18.39
CA GLN A 276 15.88 -5.75 19.54
C GLN A 276 14.77 -6.67 20.07
N MET A 277 14.08 -7.40 19.19
CA MET A 277 13.05 -8.37 19.58
C MET A 277 13.62 -9.68 20.15
N ALA A 278 14.89 -9.99 19.86
CA ALA A 278 15.58 -11.14 20.45
C ALA A 278 16.06 -10.85 21.89
N ASP A 279 16.29 -9.58 22.24
CA ASP A 279 16.57 -9.16 23.61
C ASP A 279 15.28 -9.20 24.45
N GLU A 280 15.27 -10.06 25.48
CA GLU A 280 14.09 -10.27 26.32
C GLU A 280 13.67 -8.99 27.06
N GLY A 281 14.63 -8.19 27.53
CA GLY A 281 14.36 -6.95 28.25
C GLY A 281 13.72 -5.91 27.34
N ILE A 282 14.26 -5.71 26.14
CA ILE A 282 13.72 -4.74 25.17
C ILE A 282 12.34 -5.17 24.67
N ARG A 283 12.15 -6.46 24.37
CA ARG A 283 10.86 -7.00 23.97
C ARG A 283 9.81 -6.86 25.07
N ALA A 284 10.15 -7.19 26.32
CA ALA A 284 9.26 -7.05 27.47
C ALA A 284 8.90 -5.56 27.71
N ASP A 285 9.86 -4.67 27.54
CA ASP A 285 9.68 -3.22 27.66
C ASP A 285 8.68 -2.68 26.62
N LEU A 286 8.85 -3.05 25.35
CA LEU A 286 7.93 -2.68 24.27
C LEU A 286 6.51 -3.22 24.51
N LYS A 287 6.41 -4.50 24.91
CA LYS A 287 5.11 -5.13 25.24
C LYS A 287 4.42 -4.41 26.40
N HIS A 288 5.19 -4.05 27.43
CA HIS A 288 4.66 -3.31 28.57
C HIS A 288 4.17 -1.90 28.17
N MET A 289 4.91 -1.20 27.29
CA MET A 289 4.47 0.07 26.73
C MET A 289 3.14 -0.08 25.99
N TYR A 290 2.98 -1.10 25.15
CA TYR A 290 1.71 -1.34 24.48
C TYR A 290 0.57 -1.63 25.46
N GLU A 291 0.78 -2.54 26.42
CA GLU A 291 -0.24 -2.95 27.38
C GLU A 291 -0.68 -1.82 28.32
N ARG A 292 0.25 -0.97 28.73
CA ARG A 292 -0.03 0.06 29.75
C ARG A 292 -0.33 1.43 29.17
N GLU A 293 0.22 1.78 28.01
CA GLU A 293 0.11 3.15 27.48
C GLU A 293 -0.68 3.23 26.17
N VAL A 294 -0.69 2.16 25.35
CA VAL A 294 -1.33 2.19 24.03
C VAL A 294 -2.72 1.56 24.01
N LEU A 295 -2.82 0.29 24.41
CA LEU A 295 -4.08 -0.47 24.34
C LEU A 295 -5.24 0.18 25.12
N PRO A 296 -5.05 0.77 26.32
CA PRO A 296 -6.14 1.43 27.03
C PRO A 296 -6.79 2.60 26.27
N THR A 297 -6.04 3.27 25.38
CA THR A 297 -6.59 4.32 24.51
C THR A 297 -7.48 3.70 23.43
N PHE A 298 -7.06 2.59 22.82
CA PHE A 298 -7.86 1.87 21.84
C PHE A 298 -9.11 1.21 22.45
N GLU A 299 -9.02 0.73 23.70
CA GLU A 299 -10.17 0.24 24.47
C GLU A 299 -11.20 1.35 24.70
N ALA A 300 -10.75 2.53 25.15
CA ALA A 300 -11.62 3.69 25.32
C ALA A 300 -12.26 4.15 24.00
N ALA A 301 -11.58 3.96 22.87
CA ALA A 301 -12.09 4.27 21.54
C ALA A 301 -13.04 3.19 20.96
N GLY A 302 -13.25 2.07 21.66
CA GLY A 302 -14.23 1.04 21.29
C GLY A 302 -13.72 -0.05 20.33
N TYR A 303 -12.41 -0.16 20.09
CA TYR A 303 -11.83 -1.21 19.23
C TYR A 303 -10.50 -1.75 19.79
N GLY A 304 -10.49 -1.97 21.11
CA GLY A 304 -9.34 -2.52 21.85
C GLY A 304 -8.99 -3.96 21.49
N HIS A 305 -9.97 -4.79 21.10
CA HIS A 305 -9.72 -6.17 20.68
C HIS A 305 -8.88 -6.20 19.38
N GLU A 306 -9.29 -5.42 18.38
CA GLU A 306 -8.60 -5.25 17.12
C GLU A 306 -7.17 -4.72 17.33
N ALA A 307 -7.01 -3.74 18.23
CA ALA A 307 -5.71 -3.24 18.63
C ALA A 307 -4.83 -4.31 19.28
N GLY A 308 -5.38 -5.13 20.18
CA GLY A 308 -4.65 -6.25 20.80
C GLY A 308 -4.19 -7.30 19.78
N VAL A 309 -5.03 -7.64 18.82
CA VAL A 309 -4.65 -8.51 17.68
C VAL A 309 -3.53 -7.87 16.87
N TYR A 310 -3.66 -6.58 16.55
CA TYR A 310 -2.69 -5.86 15.75
C TYR A 310 -1.33 -5.67 16.45
N VAL A 311 -1.31 -5.51 17.79
CA VAL A 311 -0.07 -5.51 18.60
C VAL A 311 0.63 -6.86 18.48
N ARG A 312 -0.09 -7.98 18.63
CA ARG A 312 0.51 -9.32 18.50
C ARG A 312 1.14 -9.52 17.13
N VAL A 313 0.40 -9.18 16.07
CA VAL A 313 0.90 -9.22 14.70
C VAL A 313 2.11 -8.31 14.51
N THR A 314 2.08 -7.09 15.05
CA THR A 314 3.19 -6.14 14.98
C THR A 314 4.47 -6.70 15.61
N LEU A 315 4.36 -7.34 16.78
CA LEU A 315 5.50 -7.96 17.46
C LEU A 315 6.09 -9.13 16.64
N GLU A 316 5.25 -9.96 16.01
CA GLU A 316 5.71 -11.02 15.10
C GLU A 316 6.44 -10.45 13.87
N ARG A 317 5.91 -9.37 13.28
CA ARG A 317 6.54 -8.67 12.15
C ARG A 317 7.90 -8.08 12.54
N PHE A 318 8.01 -7.48 13.72
CA PHE A 318 9.27 -6.96 14.24
C PHE A 318 10.30 -8.07 14.49
N ALA A 319 9.86 -9.25 14.92
CA ALA A 319 10.71 -10.41 15.17
C ALA A 319 11.08 -11.19 13.90
N ASN A 320 10.52 -10.84 12.73
CA ASN A 320 10.73 -11.59 11.50
C ASN A 320 12.23 -11.69 11.14
N PRO A 321 12.82 -12.90 11.12
CA PRO A 321 14.26 -13.06 10.92
C PRO A 321 14.72 -12.77 9.50
N PHE A 322 13.80 -12.71 8.53
CA PHE A 322 14.07 -12.48 7.11
C PHE A 322 14.02 -11.00 6.72
N LEU A 323 13.70 -10.10 7.65
CA LEU A 323 13.65 -8.66 7.42
C LEU A 323 14.92 -7.96 7.91
N VAL A 324 15.48 -7.11 7.03
CA VAL A 324 16.65 -6.26 7.34
C VAL A 324 16.15 -4.85 7.63
N HIS A 325 15.55 -4.65 8.80
CA HIS A 325 15.06 -3.34 9.26
C HIS A 325 16.04 -2.74 10.26
N ARG A 326 16.89 -1.81 9.82
CA ARG A 326 17.86 -1.14 10.70
C ARG A 326 17.22 -0.01 11.48
N LEU A 327 17.54 0.11 12.76
CA LEU A 327 17.10 1.26 13.55
C LEU A 327 17.63 2.59 12.98
N SER A 328 18.83 2.63 12.38
CA SER A 328 19.34 3.85 11.74
C SER A 328 18.46 4.36 10.60
N ASP A 329 17.92 3.44 9.80
CA ASP A 329 17.09 3.79 8.64
C ASP A 329 15.74 4.32 9.13
N ILE A 330 15.20 3.71 10.19
CA ILE A 330 13.98 4.14 10.85
C ILE A 330 14.19 5.50 11.56
N ALA A 331 15.39 5.78 12.07
CA ALA A 331 15.74 7.02 12.77
C ALA A 331 15.86 8.26 11.86
N GLN A 332 15.86 8.11 10.54
CA GLN A 332 15.84 9.29 9.65
C GLN A 332 14.60 10.15 9.94
N ASN A 333 14.76 11.46 10.13
CA ASN A 333 13.71 12.40 10.55
C ASN A 333 12.99 11.97 11.84
N HIS A 334 13.76 11.45 12.82
CA HIS A 334 13.20 10.88 14.05
C HIS A 334 12.30 11.86 14.82
N GLU A 335 12.72 13.12 14.97
CA GLU A 335 11.95 14.14 15.72
C GLU A 335 10.56 14.35 15.12
N GLU A 336 10.47 14.49 13.78
CA GLU A 336 9.20 14.61 13.08
C GLU A 336 8.34 13.35 13.25
N LYS A 337 8.95 12.16 13.14
CA LYS A 337 8.27 10.87 13.37
C LYS A 337 7.74 10.77 14.80
N THR A 338 8.51 11.21 15.79
CA THR A 338 8.11 11.22 17.21
C THR A 338 6.89 12.10 17.43
N ARG A 339 6.90 13.33 16.89
CA ARG A 339 5.73 14.23 16.94
C ARG A 339 4.49 13.61 16.26
N ARG A 340 4.64 13.11 15.03
CA ARG A 340 3.52 12.61 14.21
C ARG A 340 2.97 11.27 14.65
N ARG A 341 3.71 10.48 15.44
CA ARG A 341 3.31 9.11 15.85
C ARG A 341 3.02 9.05 17.34
N ILE A 342 3.96 9.46 18.18
CA ILE A 342 3.82 9.45 19.65
C ILE A 342 3.04 10.68 20.11
N GLY A 343 3.43 11.89 19.65
CA GLY A 343 2.72 13.12 20.00
C GLY A 343 1.24 13.07 19.61
N ALA A 344 0.98 12.74 18.34
CA ALA A 344 -0.38 12.56 17.83
C ALA A 344 -1.18 11.48 18.61
N PHE A 345 -0.54 10.39 19.05
CA PHE A 345 -1.20 9.39 19.90
C PHE A 345 -1.61 9.97 21.25
N ILE A 346 -0.72 10.74 21.90
CA ILE A 346 -0.99 11.37 23.19
C ILE A 346 -2.14 12.37 23.06
N ASP A 347 -2.16 13.18 22.00
CA ASP A 347 -3.21 14.15 21.74
C ASP A 347 -4.56 13.46 21.48
N TRP A 348 -4.59 12.48 20.58
CA TRP A 348 -5.78 11.66 20.35
C TRP A 348 -6.28 11.00 21.64
N SER A 349 -5.36 10.54 22.47
CA SER A 349 -5.71 9.90 23.73
C SER A 349 -6.33 10.85 24.75
N ARG A 350 -5.99 12.13 24.71
CA ARG A 350 -6.64 13.18 25.53
C ARG A 350 -8.02 13.51 24.97
N GLU A 351 -8.14 13.62 23.65
CA GLU A 351 -9.42 13.91 22.97
C GLU A 351 -10.50 12.88 23.30
N ILE A 352 -10.15 11.59 23.34
CA ILE A 352 -11.10 10.52 23.69
C ILE A 352 -11.31 10.35 25.21
N GLY A 353 -10.62 11.13 26.05
CA GLY A 353 -10.72 11.04 27.51
C GLY A 353 -10.17 9.74 28.11
N SER A 354 -9.16 9.12 27.49
CA SER A 354 -8.60 7.86 28.02
C SER A 354 -7.91 8.09 29.37
N PRO A 355 -8.29 7.35 30.43
CA PRO A 355 -7.93 7.66 31.82
C PRO A 355 -6.48 7.31 32.19
N THR A 356 -5.73 6.71 31.28
CA THR A 356 -4.43 6.11 31.59
C THR A 356 -3.28 7.10 31.48
N SER A 357 -2.35 7.07 32.44
CA SER A 357 -1.09 7.83 32.35
C SER A 357 -0.15 7.20 31.32
N ARG A 358 0.60 8.02 30.56
CA ARG A 358 1.52 7.56 29.49
C ARG A 358 2.95 8.06 29.73
N PRO A 359 3.57 7.72 30.88
CA PRO A 359 4.83 8.33 31.29
C PRO A 359 5.98 8.07 30.32
N ARG A 360 6.08 6.88 29.74
CA ARG A 360 7.19 6.52 28.82
C ARG A 360 7.07 7.28 27.50
N LEU A 361 5.87 7.30 26.92
CA LEU A 361 5.63 8.04 25.68
C LEU A 361 5.77 9.55 25.86
N THR A 362 5.36 10.07 27.02
CA THR A 362 5.51 11.49 27.37
C THR A 362 6.98 11.87 27.53
N ALA A 363 7.78 11.04 28.22
CA ALA A 363 9.21 11.28 28.39
C ALA A 363 9.95 11.38 27.03
N ILE A 364 9.63 10.50 26.08
CA ILE A 364 10.24 10.56 24.73
C ILE A 364 9.94 11.89 24.01
N ILE A 365 8.73 12.43 24.19
CA ILE A 365 8.34 13.72 23.61
C ILE A 365 9.04 14.89 24.30
N GLU A 366 9.29 14.80 25.60
CA GLU A 366 9.96 15.83 26.38
C GLU A 366 11.48 15.83 26.13
N GLU A 367 12.11 14.67 26.11
CA GLU A 367 13.54 14.50 25.81
C GLU A 367 13.87 14.92 24.36
N GLY A 368 12.96 14.65 23.42
CA GLY A 368 13.09 15.07 22.03
C GLY A 368 13.03 16.58 21.80
N LYS A 369 12.64 17.39 22.80
CA LYS A 369 12.69 18.86 22.74
C LYS A 369 14.07 19.44 23.12
N HIS A 370 14.97 18.60 23.62
CA HIS A 370 16.27 19.01 24.19
C HIS A 370 17.48 18.55 23.38
N LEU A 371 17.25 17.88 22.24
CA LEU A 371 18.23 17.57 21.19
C LEU A 371 18.00 18.51 20.01
#